data_AF-A0A353S634-F1
#
_entry.id   AF-A0A353S634-F1
#
_cell.length_a   1.000
_cell.length_b   1.000
_cell.length_c   1.000
_cell.angle_alpha   90.00
_cell.angle_beta   90.00
_cell.angle_gamma   90.00
#
_symmetry.space_group_name_H-M   'P 1'
#
loop_
_entity.id
_entity.type
_entity.pdbx_description
1 polymer ?
#
loop_
_entity_poly.entity_id
_entity_poly.type
_entity_poly.pdbx_seq_one_letter_code
_entity_poly.pdbx_strand_id
1 'polypeptide(L)' 'MRYEQKSFDEERALYGIHGAEIVNCRFDGPADGESAMKETADITVSGCYMNLRYPLWHVSRARITDCELTENCRAALWY' A
#
# COMPACT_ATOMS: atom_id res chain seq x y z
N MET A 1 2.07 -14.58 0.29
CA MET A 1 3.00 -14.07 -0.76
C MET A 1 3.82 -12.93 -0.17
N ARG A 2 5.08 -12.70 -0.57
CA ARG A 2 5.91 -11.61 -0.01
C ARG A 2 6.42 -10.68 -1.11
N TYR A 3 6.22 -9.38 -0.91
CA TYR A 3 6.77 -8.29 -1.71
C TYR A 3 7.79 -7.57 -0.84
N GLU A 4 9.03 -7.47 -1.32
CA GLU A 4 10.11 -6.90 -0.52
C GLU A 4 11.02 -6.01 -1.38
N GLN A 5 11.33 -4.82 -0.86
CA GLN A 5 12.21 -3.83 -1.52
C GLN A 5 11.80 -3.52 -2.97
N LYS A 6 10.48 -3.42 -3.20
CA LYS A 6 9.89 -3.05 -4.50
C LYS A 6 9.43 -1.60 -4.49
N SER A 7 9.40 -1.01 -5.67
CA SER A 7 8.75 0.29 -5.90
C SER A 7 7.55 0.10 -6.80
N PHE A 8 6.45 0.77 -6.47
CA PHE A 8 5.21 0.78 -7.22
C PHE A 8 4.79 2.24 -7.42
N ASP A 9 4.47 2.61 -8.65
CA ASP A 9 3.98 3.95 -8.97
C ASP A 9 2.66 3.95 -9.74
N GLU A 10 2.22 2.77 -10.17
CA GLU A 10 1.03 2.54 -10.96
C GLU A 10 -0.27 2.53 -10.12
N GLU A 11 -1.38 2.80 -10.79
CA GLU A 11 -2.71 2.65 -10.19
C GLU A 11 -2.98 1.17 -9.84
N ARG A 12 -3.44 0.92 -8.61
CA ARG A 12 -3.89 -0.41 -8.16
C ARG A 12 -2.82 -1.51 -8.25
N ALA A 13 -1.56 -1.16 -8.01
CA ALA A 13 -0.40 -2.05 -8.08
C ALA A 13 -0.58 -3.43 -7.41
N LEU A 14 -1.25 -3.48 -6.26
CA LEU A 14 -1.48 -4.67 -5.44
C LEU A 14 -2.97 -4.95 -5.22
N TYR A 15 -3.80 -4.65 -6.21
CA TYR A 15 -5.24 -4.84 -6.12
C TYR A 15 -5.64 -6.30 -5.84
N GLY A 16 -6.55 -6.50 -4.90
CA GLY A 16 -7.17 -7.81 -4.64
C GLY A 16 -6.23 -8.87 -4.06
N ILE A 17 -5.02 -8.51 -3.61
CA ILE A 17 -4.12 -9.48 -3.00
C ILE A 17 -4.61 -9.89 -1.60
N HIS A 18 -4.44 -11.17 -1.29
CA HIS A 18 -4.79 -11.74 0.01
C HIS A 18 -3.65 -12.55 0.61
N GLY A 19 -3.50 -12.54 1.94
CA GLY A 19 -2.49 -13.35 2.64
C GLY A 19 -1.06 -12.96 2.27
N ALA A 20 -0.76 -11.65 2.28
CA ALA A 20 0.49 -11.11 1.76
C ALA A 20 1.28 -10.27 2.77
N GLU A 21 2.61 -10.33 2.65
CA GLU A 21 3.56 -9.47 3.36
C GLU A 21 4.13 -8.44 2.38
N ILE A 22 4.09 -7.17 2.74
CA ILE A 22 4.62 -6.05 1.97
C ILE A 22 5.65 -5.36 2.87
N VAL A 23 6.94 -5.54 2.55
CA VAL A 23 8.05 -5.22 3.45
C VAL A 23 9.04 -4.27 2.77
N ASN A 24 9.33 -3.13 3.38
CA ASN A 24 10.32 -2.16 2.87
C ASN A 24 10.05 -1.74 1.41
N CYS A 25 8.79 -1.74 0.98
CA CYS A 25 8.37 -1.29 -0.35
C CYS A 25 8.08 0.23 -0.36
N ARG A 26 8.20 0.83 -1.54
CA ARG A 26 7.92 2.25 -1.78
C ARG A 26 6.75 2.39 -2.75
N PHE A 27 5.73 3.15 -2.38
CA PHE A 27 4.61 3.50 -3.23
C PHE A 27 4.74 4.97 -3.58
N ASP A 28 5.41 5.24 -4.70
CA ASP A 28 5.86 6.56 -5.12
C ASP A 28 6.41 6.49 -6.55
N GLY A 29 6.19 7.55 -7.32
CA GLY A 29 6.78 7.70 -8.65
C GLY A 29 5.97 8.60 -9.58
N PRO A 30 6.48 8.86 -10.79
CA PRO A 30 5.92 9.83 -11.72
C PRO A 30 4.54 9.42 -12.29
N ALA A 31 4.18 8.13 -12.24
CA ALA A 31 2.86 7.68 -12.68
C ALA A 31 1.74 8.11 -11.72
N ASP A 32 2.08 8.54 -10.50
CA ASP A 32 1.15 9.17 -9.55
C ASP A 32 -0.12 8.33 -9.34
N GLY A 33 0.09 7.02 -9.21
CA GLY A 33 -0.98 6.04 -9.09
C GLY A 33 -1.84 6.22 -7.85
N GLU A 34 -2.97 5.52 -7.83
CA GLU A 34 -3.90 5.55 -6.72
C GLU A 34 -4.27 4.14 -6.26
N SER A 35 -4.72 4.03 -5.01
CA SER A 35 -5.44 2.83 -4.54
C SER A 35 -4.59 1.56 -4.58
N ALA A 36 -3.31 1.66 -4.22
CA ALA A 36 -2.33 0.60 -4.40
C ALA A 36 -2.78 -0.75 -3.82
N MET A 37 -3.34 -0.77 -2.61
CA MET A 37 -3.82 -1.98 -1.93
C MET A 37 -5.35 -1.96 -1.78
N LYS A 38 -6.06 -1.77 -2.89
CA LYS A 38 -7.52 -1.77 -2.90
C LYS A 38 -8.12 -3.19 -2.90
N GLU A 39 -9.21 -3.40 -2.16
CA GLU A 39 -9.93 -4.69 -2.00
C GLU A 39 -9.02 -5.82 -1.49
N THR A 40 -8.15 -5.54 -0.53
CA THR A 40 -7.16 -6.51 -0.02
C THR A 40 -7.59 -7.11 1.31
N ALA A 41 -7.04 -8.29 1.66
CA ALA A 41 -7.29 -8.87 2.98
C ALA A 41 -6.14 -9.71 3.54
N ASP A 42 -6.06 -9.82 4.87
CA ASP A 42 -5.05 -10.62 5.56
C ASP A 42 -3.62 -10.21 5.16
N ILE A 43 -3.35 -8.90 5.18
CA ILE A 43 -2.06 -8.35 4.78
C ILE A 43 -1.25 -7.81 5.96
N THR A 44 0.07 -7.92 5.87
CA THR A 44 1.01 -7.24 6.75
C THR A 44 1.83 -6.26 5.92
N VAL A 45 1.85 -4.99 6.32
CA VAL A 45 2.62 -3.92 5.67
C VAL A 45 3.61 -3.38 6.68
N SER A 46 4.90 -3.45 6.38
CA SER A 46 5.95 -3.07 7.35
C SER A 46 7.12 -2.33 6.71
N GLY A 47 7.56 -1.23 7.31
CA GLY A 47 8.75 -0.49 6.82
C GLY A 47 8.51 0.21 5.48
N CYS A 48 7.25 0.36 5.05
CA CYS A 48 6.92 0.91 3.75
C CYS A 48 6.79 2.43 3.76
N TYR A 49 7.13 3.04 2.62
CA TYR A 49 6.91 4.47 2.36
C TYR A 49 5.78 4.64 1.36
N MET A 50 4.81 5.49 1.68
CA MET A 50 3.58 5.69 0.92
C MET A 50 3.40 7.18 0.63
N ASN A 51 3.52 7.55 -0.64
CA ASN A 51 3.41 8.95 -1.08
C ASN A 51 2.34 9.16 -2.17
N LEU A 52 1.63 8.09 -2.52
CA LEU A 52 0.56 8.08 -3.50
C LEU A 52 -0.81 8.10 -2.84
N ARG A 53 -1.87 8.30 -3.64
CA ARG A 53 -3.22 8.55 -3.15
C ARG A 53 -3.93 7.27 -2.72
N TYR A 54 -4.65 7.33 -1.61
CA TYR A 54 -5.51 6.24 -1.11
C TYR A 54 -4.80 4.87 -1.00
N PRO A 55 -3.59 4.76 -0.43
CA PRO A 55 -2.77 3.56 -0.50
C PRO A 55 -3.49 2.30 -0.01
N LEU A 56 -4.35 2.42 1.03
CA LEU A 56 -5.13 1.32 1.59
C LEU A 56 -6.62 1.66 1.52
N TRP A 57 -7.37 0.98 0.64
CA TRP A 57 -8.81 1.21 0.42
C TRP A 57 -9.61 -0.09 0.38
N HIS A 58 -10.62 -0.26 1.23
CA HIS A 58 -11.36 -1.52 1.39
C HIS A 58 -10.42 -2.66 1.78
N VAL A 59 -9.79 -2.51 2.94
CA VAL A 59 -8.78 -3.46 3.46
C VAL A 59 -9.31 -4.20 4.68
N SER A 60 -9.43 -5.52 4.57
CA SER A 60 -9.91 -6.37 5.66
C SER A 60 -8.76 -7.07 6.38
N ARG A 61 -8.64 -6.89 7.71
CA ARG A 61 -7.59 -7.53 8.53
C ARG A 61 -6.17 -7.21 8.03
N ALA A 62 -5.76 -5.96 8.24
CA ALA A 62 -4.38 -5.53 7.99
C ALA A 62 -3.61 -5.28 9.29
N ARG A 63 -2.31 -5.57 9.27
CA ARG A 63 -1.34 -5.07 10.25
C ARG A 63 -0.38 -4.14 9.54
N ILE A 64 -0.30 -2.90 10.02
CA ILE A 64 0.57 -1.86 9.44
C ILE A 64 1.51 -1.38 10.55
N THR A 65 2.82 -1.48 10.31
CA THR A 65 3.85 -1.17 11.32
C THR A 65 5.03 -0.45 10.70
N ASP A 66 5.53 0.60 11.33
CA ASP A 66 6.73 1.32 10.90
C ASP A 66 6.64 1.82 9.44
N CYS A 67 5.45 2.28 9.03
CA CYS A 67 5.22 2.85 7.70
C CYS A 67 5.17 4.37 7.75
N GLU A 68 5.69 5.01 6.71
CA GLU A 68 5.56 6.44 6.48
C GLU A 68 4.44 6.69 5.48
N LEU A 69 3.42 7.46 5.88
CA LEU A 69 2.31 7.90 5.05
C LEU A 69 2.40 9.42 4.93
N THR A 70 2.65 9.93 3.73
CA THR A 70 2.84 11.38 3.53
C THR A 70 1.52 12.13 3.39
N GLU A 71 1.59 13.47 3.35
CA GLU A 71 0.43 14.34 3.10
C GLU A 71 -0.24 14.10 1.74
N ASN A 72 0.47 13.51 0.78
CA ASN A 72 -0.05 13.21 -0.55
C ASN A 72 -1.09 12.08 -0.56
N CYS A 73 -1.17 11.28 0.50
CA CYS A 73 -2.11 10.16 0.56
C CYS A 73 -3.58 10.58 0.52
N ARG A 74 -3.91 11.81 0.96
CA ARG A 74 -5.26 12.44 1.03
C ARG A 74 -6.33 11.70 1.86
N ALA A 75 -6.30 10.37 1.92
CA ALA A 75 -6.95 9.51 2.92
C ALA A 75 -6.17 8.18 2.96
N ALA A 76 -5.19 8.10 3.85
CA ALA A 76 -4.22 7.00 3.86
C ALA A 76 -4.83 5.62 4.17
N LEU A 77 -5.87 5.59 5.02
CA LEU A 77 -6.62 4.40 5.40
C LEU A 77 -8.09 4.68 5.12
N TRP A 78 -8.74 3.89 4.26
CA TRP A 78 -10.12 4.14 3.88
C TRP A 78 -10.92 2.84 3.76
N TYR A 79 -11.83 2.61 4.71
CA TYR A 79 -12.69 1.41 4.83
C TYR A 79 -11.97 0.08 5.03
#